data_AF-Q581T9-F1
#
_entry.id   AF-Q581T9-F1
#
_cell.length_a   1.000
_cell.length_b   1.000
_cell.length_c   1.000
_cell.angle_alpha   90.00
_cell.angle_beta   90.00
_cell.angle_gamma   90.00
#
_symmetry.space_group_name_H-M   'P 1'
#
loop_
_entity.id
_entity.type
_entity.pdbx_description
1 polymer ?
#
loop_
_entity_poly.entity_id
_entity_poly.type
_entity_poly.pdbx_seq_one_letter_code
_entity_poly.pdbx_strand_id
1 'polypeptide(L)'
;MLCRSSLWLCGPKMTHTNAQQQVLEINSAYSLLRMCYRSIDIKVKSRHARQFLQRRLMEQWHVHCRETDPEKQRFLMDHAGAFLQALHSPRNPKPGEPIVFQLSRRQAYEEALKEKAERATKTVHKLPVGAKLS
;
A
#
# COMPACT_ATOMS: atom_id res chain seq x y z
N MET A 1 -39.64 -6.97 -8.29
CA MET A 1 -39.46 -7.51 -9.66
C MET A 1 -38.45 -6.59 -10.35
N LEU A 2 -37.18 -7.01 -10.52
CA LEU A 2 -36.62 -7.63 -11.76
C LEU A 2 -36.68 -6.62 -12.94
N CYS A 3 -35.63 -6.20 -13.66
CA CYS A 3 -34.28 -6.68 -13.97
C CYS A 3 -33.42 -5.43 -14.35
N ARG A 4 -32.13 -5.27 -14.01
CA ARG A 4 -30.92 -6.01 -14.42
C ARG A 4 -30.60 -5.92 -15.93
N SER A 5 -29.77 -4.94 -16.27
CA SER A 5 -28.96 -4.78 -17.50
C SER A 5 -27.88 -3.75 -17.13
N SER A 6 -26.57 -3.99 -17.25
CA SER A 6 -25.85 -4.53 -18.40
C SER A 6 -24.55 -5.23 -17.95
N LEU A 7 -24.38 -6.50 -18.36
CA LEU A 7 -23.07 -7.14 -18.48
C LEU A 7 -22.38 -6.57 -19.71
N TRP A 8 -21.24 -5.88 -19.62
CA TRP A 8 -20.28 -5.86 -20.73
C TRP A 8 -18.85 -5.74 -20.20
N LEU A 9 -17.99 -6.65 -20.68
CA LEU A 9 -16.51 -6.66 -20.62
C LEU A 9 -15.84 -7.25 -19.36
N CYS A 10 -15.92 -8.58 -19.24
CA CYS A 10 -14.91 -9.38 -18.54
C CYS A 10 -13.96 -9.94 -19.62
N GLY A 11 -12.87 -9.21 -19.90
CA GLY A 11 -11.76 -9.72 -20.72
C GLY A 11 -10.93 -10.76 -19.95
N PRO A 12 -10.08 -11.55 -20.63
CA PRO A 12 -9.28 -12.58 -19.98
C PRO A 12 -8.33 -11.92 -18.96
N LYS A 13 -8.39 -12.39 -17.71
CA LYS A 13 -7.45 -11.99 -16.66
C LYS A 13 -6.06 -12.50 -17.02
N MET A 14 -5.25 -11.68 -17.67
CA MET A 14 -3.81 -11.92 -17.82
C MET A 14 -3.18 -11.82 -16.43
N THR A 15 -3.00 -12.98 -15.80
CA THR A 15 -2.27 -13.15 -14.55
C THR A 15 -0.78 -13.00 -14.84
N HIS A 16 -0.29 -11.76 -14.88
CA HIS A 16 1.14 -11.50 -14.92
C HIS A 16 1.75 -11.75 -13.53
N THR A 17 2.27 -12.96 -13.32
CA THR A 17 3.04 -13.36 -12.14
C THR A 17 4.47 -12.79 -12.20
N ASN A 18 4.63 -11.49 -12.00
CA ASN A 18 5.94 -10.94 -11.64
C ASN A 18 6.15 -11.15 -10.14
N ALA A 19 6.75 -12.29 -9.79
CA ALA A 19 7.49 -12.69 -8.58
C ALA A 19 6.99 -12.34 -7.16
N GLN A 20 6.10 -11.37 -6.93
CA GLN A 20 5.72 -10.92 -5.59
C GLN A 20 4.27 -10.39 -5.60
N GLN A 21 3.33 -11.34 -5.49
CA GLN A 21 1.94 -11.15 -5.03
C GLN A 21 0.94 -10.52 -6.01
N GLN A 22 -0.35 -10.68 -5.70
CA GLN A 22 -1.47 -10.01 -6.35
C GLN A 22 -1.35 -8.50 -6.13
N VAL A 23 -0.38 -7.88 -6.80
CA VAL A 23 -0.38 -6.44 -7.02
C VAL A 23 -1.69 -6.19 -7.77
N LEU A 24 -2.52 -5.33 -7.17
CA LEU A 24 -3.74 -4.80 -7.76
C LEU A 24 -3.58 -4.73 -9.29
N GLU A 25 -4.58 -5.19 -10.05
CA GLU A 25 -4.60 -5.05 -11.52
C GLU A 25 -4.68 -3.56 -11.88
N ILE A 26 -3.56 -2.86 -11.74
CA ILE A 26 -3.50 -1.43 -11.89
C ILE A 26 -3.33 -1.14 -13.37
N ASN A 27 -4.47 -1.02 -14.05
CA ASN A 27 -4.49 -0.76 -15.49
C ASN A 27 -4.28 0.72 -15.85
N SER A 28 -4.08 1.60 -14.85
CA SER A 28 -3.92 3.03 -15.08
C SER A 28 -2.80 3.62 -14.21
N ALA A 29 -1.82 4.25 -14.86
CA ALA A 29 -0.72 4.95 -14.19
C ALA A 29 -1.23 6.01 -13.20
N TYR A 30 -2.34 6.69 -13.51
CA TYR A 30 -2.94 7.68 -12.61
C TYR A 30 -3.58 7.05 -11.36
N SER A 31 -4.12 5.84 -11.48
CA SER A 31 -4.59 5.10 -10.30
C SER A 31 -3.43 4.61 -9.42
N LEU A 32 -2.33 4.15 -10.03
CA LEU A 32 -1.10 3.79 -9.31
C LEU A 32 -0.55 4.98 -8.53
N LEU A 33 -0.48 6.15 -9.16
CA LEU A 33 -0.06 7.40 -8.52
C LEU A 33 -0.91 7.71 -7.29
N ARG A 34 -2.25 7.67 -7.43
CA ARG A 34 -3.17 7.94 -6.32
C ARG A 34 -2.97 6.97 -5.16
N MET A 35 -2.70 5.70 -5.45
CA MET A 35 -2.44 4.70 -4.43
C MET A 35 -1.08 4.88 -3.74
N CYS A 36 -0.03 5.24 -4.49
CA CYS A 36 1.27 5.60 -3.91
C CYS A 36 1.13 6.81 -2.98
N TYR A 37 0.47 7.87 -3.44
CA TYR A 37 0.24 9.08 -2.65
C TYR A 37 -0.51 8.77 -1.35
N ARG A 38 -1.57 7.96 -1.46
CA ARG A 38 -2.37 7.52 -0.31
C ARG A 38 -1.58 6.64 0.66
N SER A 39 -0.72 5.78 0.13
CA SER A 39 0.11 4.88 0.93
C SER A 39 1.16 5.64 1.72
N ILE A 40 1.76 6.68 1.14
CA ILE A 40 2.68 7.58 1.86
C ILE A 40 1.95 8.24 3.04
N ASP A 41 0.74 8.74 2.84
CA ASP A 41 -0.08 9.34 3.89
C ASP A 41 -0.36 8.39 5.07
N ILE A 42 -0.53 7.11 4.78
CA ILE A 42 -0.92 6.08 5.74
C ILE A 42 0.30 5.50 6.47
N LYS A 43 1.33 5.08 5.72
CA LYS A 43 2.45 4.30 6.26
C LYS A 43 3.57 5.18 6.83
N VAL A 44 3.75 6.39 6.30
CA VAL A 44 4.89 7.25 6.68
C VAL A 44 4.48 8.17 7.82
N LYS A 45 5.04 7.93 9.02
CA LYS A 45 4.69 8.69 10.23
C LYS A 45 5.29 10.09 10.26
N SER A 46 6.53 10.24 9.80
CA SER A 46 7.23 11.54 9.83
C SER A 46 6.61 12.51 8.83
N ARG A 47 6.28 13.72 9.28
CA ARG A 47 5.78 14.80 8.41
C ARG A 47 6.79 15.17 7.33
N HIS A 48 8.06 15.31 7.70
CA HIS A 48 9.11 15.65 6.74
C HIS A 48 9.30 14.54 5.70
N ALA A 49 9.30 13.27 6.14
CA ALA A 49 9.44 12.14 5.22
C ALA A 49 8.24 12.04 4.27
N ARG A 50 7.01 12.27 4.75
CA ARG A 50 5.81 12.34 3.89
C ARG A 50 5.95 13.41 2.81
N GLN A 51 6.30 14.64 3.20
CA GLN A 51 6.47 15.73 2.25
C GLN A 51 7.58 15.45 1.24
N PHE A 52 8.71 14.89 1.68
CA PHE A 52 9.82 14.51 0.81
C PHE A 52 9.38 13.46 -0.22
N LEU A 53 8.75 12.37 0.22
CA LEU A 53 8.30 11.29 -0.67
C LEU A 53 7.19 11.76 -1.62
N GLN A 54 6.25 12.57 -1.14
CA GLN A 54 5.18 13.14 -1.99
C GLN A 54 5.75 14.05 -3.06
N ARG A 55 6.70 14.94 -2.73
CA ARG A 55 7.37 15.79 -3.71
C ARG A 55 8.09 14.95 -4.76
N ARG A 56 8.90 13.98 -4.32
CA ARG A 56 9.64 13.10 -5.22
C ARG A 56 8.72 12.31 -6.15
N LEU A 57 7.61 11.78 -5.62
CA LEU A 57 6.60 11.08 -6.41
C LEU A 57 5.97 11.98 -7.48
N MET A 58 5.63 13.22 -7.12
CA MET A 58 5.04 14.19 -8.05
C MET A 58 6.03 14.68 -9.11
N GLU A 59 7.31 14.87 -8.74
CA GLU A 59 8.38 15.17 -9.69
C GLU A 59 8.53 14.04 -10.73
N GLN A 60 8.62 12.79 -10.28
CA GLN A 60 8.70 11.63 -11.18
C GLN A 60 7.46 11.53 -12.08
N TRP A 61 6.27 11.77 -11.52
CA TRP A 61 5.04 11.81 -12.30
C TRP A 61 5.09 12.89 -13.39
N HIS A 62 5.56 14.10 -13.06
CA HIS A 62 5.64 15.19 -14.04
C HIS A 62 6.61 14.90 -15.18
N VAL A 63 7.70 14.17 -14.91
CA VAL A 63 8.67 13.76 -15.94
C VAL A 63 8.06 12.71 -16.88
N HIS A 64 7.30 11.76 -16.33
CA HIS A 64 6.90 10.55 -17.08
C HIS A 64 5.42 10.50 -17.50
N CYS A 65 4.58 11.45 -17.10
CA CYS A 65 3.12 11.39 -17.37
C CYS A 65 2.76 11.47 -18.87
N ARG A 66 3.70 11.90 -19.72
CA ARG A 66 3.54 12.00 -21.17
C ARG A 66 4.29 10.91 -21.93
N GLU A 67 4.85 9.92 -21.23
CA GLU A 67 5.50 8.78 -21.88
C GLU A 67 4.47 8.05 -22.75
N THR A 68 4.81 7.80 -24.01
CA THR A 68 3.92 7.15 -24.99
C THR A 68 4.37 5.73 -25.33
N ASP A 69 5.62 5.39 -25.01
CA ASP A 69 6.18 4.06 -25.26
C ASP A 69 5.61 3.03 -24.26
N PRO A 70 4.91 1.98 -24.72
CA PRO A 70 4.25 1.02 -23.85
C PRO A 70 5.23 0.21 -22.99
N GLU A 71 6.44 -0.08 -23.47
CA GLU A 71 7.43 -0.84 -22.69
C GLU A 71 7.96 0.01 -21.53
N LYS A 72 8.24 1.29 -21.78
CA LYS A 72 8.63 2.23 -20.74
C LYS A 72 7.51 2.49 -19.75
N GLN A 73 6.27 2.65 -20.22
CA GLN A 73 5.12 2.79 -19.32
C GLN A 73 5.00 1.58 -18.39
N ARG A 74 5.15 0.36 -18.92
CA ARG A 74 5.12 -0.87 -18.13
C ARG A 74 6.26 -0.90 -17.10
N PHE A 75 7.49 -0.60 -17.51
CA PHE A 75 8.63 -0.53 -16.60
C PHE A 75 8.42 0.48 -15.47
N LEU A 76 7.91 1.67 -15.79
CA LEU A 76 7.61 2.72 -14.81
C LEU A 76 6.50 2.27 -13.83
N MET A 77 5.47 1.59 -14.35
CA MET A 77 4.40 1.04 -13.51
C MET A 77 4.91 -0.08 -12.60
N ASP A 78 5.75 -0.98 -13.10
CA ASP A 78 6.38 -2.03 -12.29
C ASP A 78 7.29 -1.42 -11.21
N HIS A 79 8.06 -0.39 -11.54
CA HIS A 79 8.92 0.31 -10.58
C HIS A 79 8.10 1.01 -9.47
N ALA A 80 7.02 1.70 -9.84
CA ALA A 80 6.11 2.31 -8.88
C ALA A 80 5.33 1.26 -8.06
N GLY A 81 5.01 0.11 -8.66
CA GLY A 81 4.44 -1.04 -7.97
C GLY A 81 5.38 -1.61 -6.91
N ALA A 82 6.66 -1.75 -7.23
CA ALA A 82 7.69 -2.17 -6.28
C ALA A 82 7.86 -1.17 -5.12
N PHE A 83 7.82 0.14 -5.41
CA PHE A 83 7.82 1.18 -4.36
C PHE A 83 6.60 1.06 -3.44
N LEU A 84 5.41 0.88 -4.02
CA LEU A 84 4.17 0.69 -3.27
C LEU A 84 4.27 -0.54 -2.37
N GLN A 85 4.75 -1.65 -2.92
CA GLN A 85 4.95 -2.89 -2.18
C GLN A 85 5.95 -2.71 -1.03
N ALA A 86 7.08 -2.03 -1.26
CA ALA A 86 8.08 -1.74 -0.24
C ALA A 86 7.54 -0.87 0.91
N LEU A 87 6.64 0.07 0.63
CA LEU A 87 5.98 0.88 1.65
C LEU A 87 5.06 0.07 2.58
N HIS A 88 4.45 -0.99 2.07
CA HIS A 88 3.51 -1.82 2.82
C HIS A 88 4.15 -3.09 3.40
N SER A 89 5.30 -3.50 2.88
CA SER A 89 6.01 -4.68 3.34
C SER A 89 6.44 -4.52 4.81
N PRO A 90 6.22 -5.53 5.66
CA PRO A 90 6.75 -5.52 7.01
C PRO A 90 8.29 -5.52 6.97
N ARG A 91 8.94 -5.08 8.05
CA ARG A 91 10.42 -4.97 8.13
C ARG A 91 11.13 -6.30 7.80
N ASN A 92 10.51 -7.42 8.14
CA ASN A 92 10.99 -8.78 7.85
C ASN A 92 9.85 -9.56 7.17
N PRO A 93 9.67 -9.45 5.84
CA PRO A 93 8.64 -10.18 5.13
C PRO A 93 9.00 -11.67 5.09
N LYS A 94 8.05 -12.53 5.47
CA LYS A 94 8.23 -13.97 5.27
C LYS A 94 8.05 -14.29 3.78
N PRO A 95 8.87 -15.18 3.21
CA PRO A 95 8.69 -15.60 1.83
C PRO A 95 7.27 -16.19 1.66
N GLY A 96 6.52 -15.66 0.69
CA GLY A 96 5.15 -16.10 0.38
C GLY A 96 4.02 -15.45 1.17
N GLU A 97 4.29 -14.60 2.17
CA GLU A 97 3.24 -13.95 2.96
C GLU A 97 2.62 -12.76 2.22
N PRO A 98 1.32 -12.78 1.84
CA PRO A 98 0.69 -11.74 1.03
C PRO A 98 0.79 -10.36 1.68
N ILE A 99 1.30 -9.38 0.94
CA ILE A 99 1.32 -7.97 1.38
C ILE A 99 -0.09 -7.43 1.20
N VAL A 100 -0.71 -7.07 2.32
CA VAL A 100 -2.05 -6.49 2.33
C VAL A 100 -1.94 -4.98 2.15
N PHE A 101 -2.44 -4.47 1.03
CA PHE A 101 -2.52 -3.03 0.76
C PHE A 101 -3.74 -2.42 1.45
N GLN A 102 -3.51 -1.66 2.52
CA GLN A 102 -4.58 -0.92 3.19
C GLN A 102 -4.55 0.55 2.79
N LEU A 103 -5.48 0.93 1.91
CA LEU A 103 -5.60 2.30 1.39
C LEU A 103 -6.70 3.11 2.10
N SER A 104 -7.52 2.46 2.92
CA SER A 104 -8.53 3.12 3.75
C SER A 104 -7.89 3.76 4.98
N ARG A 105 -8.08 5.08 5.14
CA ARG A 105 -7.59 5.81 6.32
C ARG A 105 -8.25 5.33 7.62
N ARG A 106 -9.54 4.98 7.56
CA ARG A 106 -10.28 4.49 8.74
C ARG A 106 -9.71 3.16 9.23
N GLN A 107 -9.57 2.20 8.31
CA GLN A 107 -9.00 0.90 8.64
C GLN A 107 -7.56 1.02 9.12
N ALA A 108 -6.72 1.82 8.45
CA ALA A 108 -5.35 2.04 8.91
C ALA A 108 -5.27 2.68 10.30
N TYR A 109 -6.21 3.57 10.63
CA TYR A 109 -6.31 4.16 11.97
C TYR A 109 -6.75 3.14 13.02
N GLU A 110 -7.78 2.34 12.72
CA GLU A 110 -8.27 1.27 13.58
C GLU A 110 -7.19 0.20 13.82
N GLU A 111 -6.44 -0.17 12.81
CA GLU A 111 -5.34 -1.12 12.93
C GLU A 111 -4.16 -0.54 13.71
N ALA A 112 -3.82 0.73 13.50
CA ALA A 112 -2.84 1.40 14.33
C ALA A 112 -3.27 1.47 15.80
N LEU A 113 -4.58 1.60 16.08
CA LEU A 113 -5.13 1.50 17.43
C LEU A 113 -5.05 0.07 17.98
N LYS A 114 -5.38 -0.95 17.18
CA LYS A 114 -5.23 -2.37 17.56
C LYS A 114 -3.79 -2.73 17.85
N GLU A 115 -2.84 -2.36 16.98
CA GLU A 115 -1.41 -2.58 17.23
C GLU A 115 -0.91 -1.89 18.49
N LYS A 116 -1.40 -0.67 18.78
CA LYS A 116 -1.07 0.04 20.03
C LYS A 116 -1.63 -0.71 21.24
N ALA A 117 -2.87 -1.20 21.17
CA ALA A 117 -3.50 -1.98 22.23
C ALA A 117 -2.76 -3.32 22.46
N GLU A 118 -2.38 -4.05 21.40
CA GLU A 118 -1.61 -5.29 21.49
C GLU A 118 -0.21 -5.11 22.07
N ARG A 119 0.45 -3.97 21.76
CA ARG A 119 1.74 -3.63 22.38
C ARG A 119 1.56 -3.29 23.87
N ALA A 120 0.48 -2.61 24.23
CA ALA A 120 0.18 -2.30 25.63
C ALA A 120 -0.06 -3.58 26.45
N THR A 121 -0.86 -4.53 25.96
CA THR A 121 -1.14 -5.79 26.69
C THR A 121 0.10 -6.66 26.89
N LYS A 122 1.00 -6.74 25.89
CA LYS A 122 2.28 -7.45 26.01
C LYS A 122 3.23 -6.82 27.05
N THR A 123 3.07 -5.52 27.31
CA THR A 123 3.90 -4.81 28.30
C THR A 123 3.37 -5.02 29.71
N VAL A 124 2.04 -5.15 29.89
CA VAL A 124 1.42 -5.40 31.20
C VAL A 124 1.75 -6.80 31.74
N HIS A 125 1.84 -7.83 30.88
CA HIS A 125 2.22 -9.18 31.30
C HIS A 125 3.71 -9.37 31.69
N LYS A 126 4.54 -8.33 31.58
CA LYS A 126 5.93 -8.36 32.08
C LYS A 126 6.10 -7.76 33.48
N LEU A 127 5.04 -7.17 34.06
CA LEU A 127 5.12 -6.73 35.45
C LEU A 127 4.85 -7.94 36.36
N PRO A 128 5.78 -8.29 37.25
CA PRO A 128 5.52 -9.33 38.25
C PRO A 128 4.33 -8.91 39.11
N VAL A 129 3.51 -9.89 39.51
CA VAL A 129 2.40 -9.70 40.45
C VAL A 129 2.96 -9.07 41.73
N GLY A 130 2.79 -7.76 41.92
CA GLY A 130 3.34 -7.01 43.05
C GLY A 130 4.17 -5.76 42.72
N ALA A 131 4.34 -5.39 41.44
CA ALA A 131 4.97 -4.11 41.10
C ALA A 131 4.07 -2.93 41.52
N LYS A 132 4.44 -2.25 42.62
CA LYS A 132 3.84 -0.97 43.03
C LYS A 132 4.16 0.08 41.96
N LEU A 133 3.13 0.59 41.27
CA LEU A 133 3.21 1.84 40.54
C LEU A 133 3.42 2.94 41.59
N SER A 134 4.61 3.57 41.57
CA SER A 134 4.85 4.84 42.26
C SER A 134 4.49 5.98 41.32
#